data_AF-A0A2V7H932-F1
#
_entry.id   AF-A0A2V7H932-F1
#
_cell.length_a   1.000
_cell.length_b   1.000
_cell.length_c   1.000
_cell.angle_alpha   90.00
_cell.angle_beta   90.00
_cell.angle_gamma   90.00
#
_symmetry.space_group_name_H-M   'P 1'
#
loop_
_entity.id
_entity.type
_entity.pdbx_description
1 polymer ?
#
loop_
_entity_poly.entity_id
_entity_poly.type
_entity_poly.pdbx_seq_one_letter_code
_entity_poly.pdbx_strand_id
1 'polypeptide(L)' 'FDRSLLRLRTFHEYLADGWALIGTPAEVRDGLQQYLDATGYQRVLLLMALPGLETPLALRSMRLFAEEVAPKLT' A
#
# COMPACT_ATOMS: atom_id res chain seq x y z
N PHE A 1 3.18 5.05 -18.86
CA PHE A 1 2.40 4.53 -17.72
C PHE A 1 1.27 3.67 -18.28
N ASP A 2 1.43 2.35 -18.21
CA ASP A 2 0.39 1.43 -18.68
C ASP A 2 -0.76 1.42 -17.65
N ARG A 3 -1.96 1.79 -18.10
CA ARG A 3 -3.18 1.82 -17.27
C ARG A 3 -3.72 0.40 -16.99
N SER A 4 -3.13 -0.64 -17.58
CA SER A 4 -3.48 -2.05 -17.34
C SER A 4 -3.21 -2.52 -15.90
N LEU A 5 -2.31 -1.85 -15.17
CA LEU A 5 -2.03 -2.10 -13.75
C LEU A 5 -3.20 -1.74 -12.82
N LEU A 6 -4.13 -0.89 -13.28
CA LEU A 6 -5.35 -0.51 -12.57
C LEU A 6 -6.58 -1.29 -13.05
N ARG A 7 -6.40 -2.47 -13.67
CA ARG A 7 -7.55 -3.36 -13.87
C ARG A 7 -8.16 -3.64 -12.50
N LEU A 8 -9.46 -3.40 -12.37
CA LEU A 8 -10.25 -3.60 -11.16
C LEU A 8 -10.25 -5.10 -10.80
N ARG A 9 -9.16 -5.56 -10.19
CA ARG A 9 -9.04 -6.89 -9.60
C ARG A 9 -9.71 -6.89 -8.23
N THR A 10 -10.19 -8.05 -7.82
CA THR A 10 -10.70 -8.26 -6.47
C THR A 10 -9.58 -8.12 -5.44
N PHE A 11 -9.92 -7.77 -4.20
CA PHE A 11 -8.93 -7.65 -3.12
C PHE A 11 -8.02 -8.89 -3.00
N HIS A 12 -8.59 -10.09 -3.10
CA HIS A 12 -7.84 -11.34 -3.02
C HIS A 12 -6.81 -11.51 -4.14
N GLU A 13 -7.11 -11.06 -5.36
CA GLU A 13 -6.17 -11.10 -6.48
C GLU A 13 -4.99 -10.14 -6.28
N TYR A 14 -5.20 -8.98 -5.62
CA TYR A 14 -4.09 -8.10 -5.23
C TYR A 14 -3.18 -8.72 -4.17
N LEU A 15 -3.72 -9.55 -3.28
CA LEU A 15 -2.92 -10.27 -2.27
C LEU A 15 -2.00 -11.32 -2.91
N ALA A 16 -2.52 -12.04 -3.90
CA ALA A 16 -1.83 -13.16 -4.52
C ALA A 16 -0.61 -12.73 -5.35
N ASP A 17 -0.60 -11.52 -5.89
CA ASP A 17 0.49 -11.04 -6.75
C ASP A 17 1.78 -10.77 -5.97
N GLY A 18 1.75 -10.68 -4.63
CA GLY A 18 2.94 -10.47 -3.79
C GLY A 18 3.42 -9.01 -3.70
N TRP A 19 2.62 -8.06 -4.21
CA TRP A 19 2.90 -6.61 -4.17
C TRP A 19 2.16 -5.91 -3.02
N ALA A 20 1.41 -6.66 -2.20
CA ALA A 20 0.58 -6.10 -1.14
C ALA A 20 1.38 -5.90 0.15
N LEU A 21 1.46 -4.66 0.62
CA LEU A 21 1.98 -4.32 1.94
C LEU A 21 0.81 -4.30 2.94
N ILE A 22 0.65 -5.38 3.70
CA ILE A 22 -0.45 -5.54 4.66
C ILE A 22 0.10 -6.00 5.99
N GLY A 23 -0.31 -5.31 7.05
CA GLY A 23 0.09 -5.62 8.41
C GLY A 23 -0.19 -4.44 9.33
N THR A 24 0.48 -4.45 10.47
CA THR A 24 0.59 -3.30 11.38
C THR A 24 1.31 -2.13 10.70
N PRO A 25 1.14 -0.88 11.18
CA PRO A 25 1.87 0.26 10.64
C PRO A 25 3.40 0.07 10.63
N ALA A 26 3.95 -0.63 11.63
CA ALA A 26 5.38 -0.92 11.69
C ALA A 26 5.82 -1.86 10.55
N GLU A 27 5.11 -2.97 10.34
CA GLU A 27 5.41 -3.90 9.25
C GLU A 27 5.28 -3.25 7.88
N VAL A 28 4.25 -2.42 7.68
CA VAL A 28 4.05 -1.68 6.42
C VAL A 28 5.17 -0.66 6.19
N ARG A 29 5.60 0.07 7.23
CA ARG A 29 6.73 1.01 7.13
C ARG A 29 8.01 0.27 6.75
N ASP A 30 8.34 -0.81 7.46
CA ASP A 30 9.58 -1.54 7.27
C ASP A 30 9.64 -2.18 5.87
N GLY A 31 8.53 -2.77 5.41
CA GLY A 31 8.41 -3.28 4.05
C GLY A 31 8.49 -2.19 2.97
N LEU A 32 7.91 -1.02 3.21
CA LEU A 32 7.99 0.11 2.29
C LEU A 32 9.41 0.69 2.21
N GLN A 33 10.11 0.85 3.34
CA GLN A 33 11.52 1.29 3.35
C GLN A 33 12.39 0.30 2.57
N GLN A 34 12.25 -1.00 2.83
CA GLN A 34 12.99 -2.03 2.09
C GLN A 34 12.73 -1.95 0.58
N TYR A 35 11.49 -1.70 0.17
CA TYR A 35 11.15 -1.52 -1.24
C TYR A 35 11.80 -0.28 -1.86
N LEU A 36 11.77 0.86 -1.17
CA LEU A 36 12.43 2.09 -1.63
C LEU A 36 13.95 1.90 -1.76
N ASP A 37 14.57 1.29 -0.75
CA ASP A 37 16.01 1.02 -0.71
C ASP A 37 16.44 0.07 -1.85
N ALA A 38 15.66 -0.98 -2.11
CA ALA A 38 15.96 -1.98 -3.14
C ALA A 38 15.75 -1.46 -4.57
N THR A 39 14.83 -0.50 -4.77
CA THR A 39 14.46 0.01 -6.10
C THR A 39 15.11 1.35 -6.43
N GLY A 40 15.57 2.10 -5.43
CA GLY A 40 16.03 3.48 -5.58
C GLY A 40 14.91 4.48 -5.87
N TYR A 41 13.64 4.08 -5.72
CA TYR A 41 12.52 4.99 -5.93
C TYR A 41 12.41 6.02 -4.82
N GLN A 42 12.11 7.27 -5.20
CA GLN A 42 11.88 8.36 -4.25
C GLN A 42 10.40 8.63 -4.00
N ARG A 43 9.51 8.07 -4.83
CA ARG A 43 8.07 8.29 -4.78
C ARG A 43 7.34 7.00 -5.10
N VAL A 44 6.32 6.69 -4.32
CA VAL A 44 5.49 5.51 -4.50
C VAL A 44 4.02 5.92 -4.44
N LEU A 45 3.22 5.32 -5.31
CA LEU A 45 1.77 5.43 -5.28
C LEU A 45 1.20 4.18 -4.61
N LEU A 46 0.39 4.36 -3.57
CA LEU A 46 -0.26 3.27 -2.86
C LEU A 46 -1.76 3.25 -3.19
N LEU A 47 -2.26 2.06 -3.52
CA LEU A 47 -3.68 1.82 -3.72
C LEU A 47 -4.28 1.21 -2.45
N MET A 48 -5.04 1.99 -1.69
CA MET A 48 -5.56 1.59 -0.37
C MET A 48 -7.09 1.40 -0.34
N ALA A 49 -7.80 1.86 -1.37
CA ALA A 49 -9.22 1.63 -1.56
C ALA A 49 -9.41 0.69 -2.75
N LEU A 50 -9.82 -0.54 -2.47
CA LEU A 50 -9.97 -1.61 -3.45
C LEU A 50 -11.43 -2.06 -3.56
N PRO A 51 -11.88 -2.54 -4.73
CA PRO A 51 -13.20 -3.15 -4.86
C PRO A 51 -13.38 -4.29 -3.85
N GLY A 52 -14.48 -4.24 -3.08
CA GLY A 52 -14.80 -5.22 -2.04
C GLY A 52 -14.24 -4.89 -0.65
N LEU A 53 -13.45 -3.82 -0.50
CA LEU A 53 -13.05 -3.31 0.81
C LEU A 53 -14.08 -2.30 1.33
N GLU A 54 -14.52 -2.46 2.58
CA GLU A 54 -15.44 -1.50 3.18
C GLU A 54 -14.79 -0.11 3.33
N THR A 55 -15.51 0.93 2.93
CA THR A 55 -15.03 2.32 2.97
C THR A 55 -14.49 2.74 4.34
N PRO A 56 -15.14 2.44 5.49
CA PRO A 56 -14.60 2.79 6.80
C PRO A 56 -13.24 2.16 7.09
N LEU A 57 -13.01 0.93 6.61
CA LEU A 57 -11.74 0.25 6.77
C LEU A 57 -10.65 0.89 5.91
N ALA A 58 -10.97 1.24 4.66
CA ALA A 58 -10.05 1.96 3.78
C ALA A 58 -9.62 3.31 4.39
N LEU A 59 -10.59 4.10 4.89
CA LEU A 59 -10.32 5.39 5.54
C LEU A 59 -9.49 5.25 6.82
N ARG A 60 -9.77 4.23 7.64
CA ARG A 60 -8.97 3.92 8.83
C ARG A 60 -7.52 3.61 8.45
N SER A 61 -7.31 2.78 7.44
CA SER A 61 -5.96 2.43 6.96
C SER A 61 -5.24 3.64 6.39
N MET A 62 -5.91 4.51 5.62
CA MET A 62 -5.34 5.76 5.11
C MET A 62 -4.92 6.70 6.23
N ARG A 63 -5.73 6.82 7.30
CA ARG A 63 -5.38 7.62 8.48
C ARG A 63 -4.14 7.06 9.17
N LEU A 64 -4.12 5.76 9.47
CA LEU A 64 -2.95 5.11 10.08
C LEU A 64 -1.70 5.28 9.22
N PHE A 65 -1.81 5.18 7.90
CA PHE A 65 -0.68 5.40 7.01
C PHE A 65 -0.16 6.84 7.10
N ALA A 66 -1.05 7.84 7.05
CA ALA A 66 -0.68 9.24 7.12
C ALA A 66 -0.07 9.65 8.49
N GLU A 67 -0.54 9.04 9.57
CA GLU A 67 -0.10 9.37 10.94
C GLU A 67 1.14 8.57 11.37
N GLU A 68 1.20 7.28 11.05
CA GLU A 68 2.17 6.35 11.64
C GLU A 68 3.25 5.85 10.67
N VAL A 69 3.01 5.92 9.36
CA VAL A 69 3.91 5.35 8.35
C VAL A 69 4.63 6.45 7.58
N ALA A 70 3.90 7.25 6.78
CA ALA A 70 4.47 8.26 5.89
C ALA A 70 5.48 9.23 6.56
N PRO A 71 5.22 9.81 7.74
CA PRO A 71 6.16 10.75 8.37
C PRO A 71 7.40 10.07 8.97
N LYS A 72 7.42 8.75 9.09
CA LYS A 72 8.51 7.96 9.68
C LYS A 72 9.34 7.21 8.63
N LEU A 73 9.08 7.43 7.34
CA LEU A 73 9.92 6.94 6.24
C LEU A 73 11.16 7.85 6.11
N THR A 74 12.30 7.25 5.81
CA THR A 74 13.63 7.91 5.79
C THR A 74 14.22 7.91 4.39
#